data_AF-A0A093FDY3-F1
#
_entry.id   AF-A0A093FDY3-F1
#
_cell.length_a   1.000
_cell.length_b   1.000
_cell.length_c   1.000
_cell.angle_alpha   90.00
_cell.angle_beta   90.00
_cell.angle_gamma   90.00
#
_symmetry.space_group_name_H-M   'P 1'
#
loop_
_entity.id
_entity.type
_entity.pdbx_description
1 polymer ?
#
loop_
_entity_poly.entity_id
_entity_poly.type
_entity_poly.pdbx_seq_one_letter_code
_entity_poly.pdbx_strand_id
1 'polypeptide(L)'
;RIFFGKNKVMMVALGREPSSEYKENLHKVSKHLRGEVGLLFTNRTRDEVDEWFSKFKEVDFARAGNKATYAVSLDTGPLEQFPHSMEPQLRQLGLPTALKKGVVTLLSDYEVCKEGDVLTPEQARVLKLFGYEMAEFKVTIKFLWNSETGDFQKLVGD
;
A
#
# COMPACT_ATOMS: atom_id res chain seq x y z
N ARG A 1 6.25 15.13 13.13
CA ARG A 1 4.99 14.52 13.62
C ARG A 1 4.15 14.14 12.41
N ILE A 2 3.61 12.93 12.38
CA ILE A 2 2.75 12.45 11.28
C ILE A 2 1.34 12.26 11.82
N PHE A 3 0.35 12.73 11.07
CA PHE A 3 -1.06 12.47 11.32
C PHE A 3 -1.65 11.76 10.11
N PHE A 4 -2.24 10.59 10.34
CA PHE A 4 -2.98 9.84 9.34
C PHE A 4 -4.33 9.46 9.95
N GLY A 5 -5.40 10.05 9.45
CA GLY A 5 -6.73 9.93 10.05
C GLY A 5 -7.83 10.35 9.10
N LYS A 6 -9.05 10.56 9.60
CA LYS A 6 -10.18 10.96 8.76
C LYS A 6 -9.92 12.33 8.14
N ASN A 7 -9.73 12.38 6.81
CA ASN A 7 -9.47 13.61 6.06
C ASN A 7 -10.39 14.77 6.45
N LYS A 8 -11.70 14.50 6.59
CA LYS A 8 -12.70 15.51 6.96
C LYS A 8 -12.43 16.16 8.32
N VAL A 9 -11.84 15.45 9.27
CA VAL A 9 -11.48 15.99 10.60
C VAL A 9 -10.23 16.85 10.47
N MET A 10 -9.21 16.36 9.78
CA MET A 10 -7.98 17.12 9.53
C MET A 10 -8.26 18.43 8.76
N MET A 11 -9.14 18.40 7.76
CA MET A 11 -9.60 19.59 7.04
C MET A 11 -10.27 20.63 7.93
N VAL A 12 -11.01 20.20 8.96
CA VAL A 12 -11.65 21.13 9.92
C VAL A 12 -10.58 21.75 10.82
N ALA A 13 -9.60 20.96 11.27
CA ALA A 13 -8.51 21.46 12.10
C ALA A 13 -7.63 22.51 11.40
N LEU A 14 -7.43 22.36 10.08
CA LEU A 14 -6.64 23.31 9.26
C LEU A 14 -7.47 24.53 8.78
N GLY A 15 -8.80 24.38 8.68
CA GLY A 15 -9.71 25.34 8.05
C GLY A 15 -10.02 24.97 6.60
N ARG A 16 -11.28 25.13 6.18
CA ARG A 16 -11.76 24.74 4.83
C ARG A 16 -11.72 25.87 3.81
N GLU A 17 -11.70 27.09 4.31
CA GLU A 17 -11.83 28.34 3.56
C GLU A 17 -11.03 29.44 4.28
N PRO A 18 -10.65 30.52 3.59
CA PRO A 18 -9.85 31.60 4.18
C PRO A 18 -10.43 32.18 5.48
N SER A 19 -11.75 32.25 5.62
CA SER A 19 -12.44 32.73 6.83
C SER A 19 -12.30 31.82 8.05
N SER A 20 -11.94 30.55 7.84
CA SER A 20 -11.88 29.51 8.88
C SER A 20 -10.47 28.97 9.11
N GLU A 21 -9.48 29.50 8.40
CA GLU A 21 -8.12 28.99 8.50
C GLU A 21 -7.40 29.51 9.73
N TYR A 22 -6.61 28.63 10.35
CA TYR A 22 -5.84 28.99 11.53
C TYR A 22 -4.67 29.93 11.21
N LYS A 23 -4.10 29.80 10.01
CA LYS A 23 -3.01 30.63 9.48
C LYS A 23 -3.20 30.83 7.99
N GLU A 24 -2.64 31.92 7.47
CA GLU A 24 -2.77 32.32 6.08
C GLU A 24 -2.45 31.17 5.11
N ASN A 25 -3.32 31.01 4.11
CA ASN A 25 -3.22 30.01 3.03
C ASN A 25 -3.28 28.54 3.47
N LEU A 26 -3.45 28.23 4.76
CA LEU A 26 -3.50 26.87 5.26
C LEU A 26 -4.72 26.09 4.71
N HIS A 27 -5.82 26.79 4.39
CA HIS A 27 -6.98 26.18 3.74
C HIS A 27 -6.64 25.56 2.37
N LYS A 28 -5.56 25.98 1.71
CA LYS A 28 -5.08 25.39 0.46
C LYS A 28 -4.66 23.94 0.68
N VAL A 29 -3.96 23.63 1.78
CA VAL A 29 -3.60 22.25 2.16
C VAL A 29 -4.87 21.40 2.36
N SER A 30 -5.87 21.93 3.06
CA SER A 30 -7.14 21.24 3.31
C SER A 30 -7.85 20.79 2.04
N LYS A 31 -7.82 21.59 0.97
CA LYS A 31 -8.47 21.26 -0.31
C LYS A 31 -7.93 19.98 -0.94
N HIS A 32 -6.70 19.60 -0.59
CA HIS A 32 -5.99 18.43 -1.11
C HIS A 32 -6.05 17.19 -0.20
N LEU A 33 -6.75 17.26 0.95
CA LEU A 33 -6.98 16.10 1.81
C LEU A 33 -8.06 15.17 1.24
N ARG A 34 -7.72 14.41 0.19
CA ARG A 34 -8.61 13.46 -0.52
C ARG A 34 -7.88 12.13 -0.76
N GLY A 35 -8.58 11.02 -0.59
CA GLY A 35 -8.00 9.68 -0.71
C GLY A 35 -7.12 9.30 0.49
N GLU A 36 -6.11 8.46 0.24
CA GLU A 36 -5.18 7.97 1.25
C GLU A 36 -4.02 8.97 1.45
N VAL A 37 -4.29 10.02 2.23
CA VAL A 37 -3.31 11.09 2.49
C VAL A 37 -3.22 11.42 3.97
N GLY A 38 -2.05 11.89 4.39
CA GLY A 38 -1.77 12.33 5.76
C GLY A 38 -1.10 13.69 5.81
N LEU A 39 -0.90 14.19 7.03
CA LEU A 39 -0.16 15.42 7.29
C LEU A 39 1.18 15.10 7.96
N LEU A 40 2.25 15.69 7.44
CA LEU A 40 3.57 15.68 8.06
C LEU A 40 3.92 17.09 8.52
N PHE A 41 4.15 17.25 9.82
CA PHE A 41 4.68 18.48 10.41
C PHE A 41 6.14 18.27 10.78
N THR A 42 7.02 19.14 10.29
CA THR A 42 8.45 19.03 10.51
C THR A 42 9.11 20.41 10.47
N ASN A 43 10.23 20.55 11.18
CA ASN A 43 11.12 21.71 11.09
C ASN A 43 12.32 21.43 10.17
N ARG A 44 12.34 20.26 9.52
CA ARG A 44 13.36 19.89 8.51
C ARG A 44 13.11 20.63 7.22
N THR A 45 14.18 20.84 6.47
CA THR A 45 14.11 21.40 5.12
C THR A 45 13.40 20.45 4.17
N ARG A 46 12.89 20.99 3.06
CA ARG A 46 12.28 20.18 2.00
C ARG A 46 13.24 19.11 1.49
N ASP A 47 14.49 19.48 1.22
CA ASP A 47 15.47 18.57 0.61
C ASP A 47 15.78 17.39 1.54
N GLU A 48 15.93 17.63 2.85
CA GLU A 48 16.10 16.54 3.84
C GLU A 48 14.90 15.58 3.85
N VAL A 49 13.67 16.10 3.72
CA VAL A 49 12.45 15.31 3.73
C VAL A 49 12.31 14.51 2.43
N ASP A 50 12.52 15.16 1.28
CA ASP A 50 12.45 14.54 -0.04
C ASP A 50 13.52 13.45 -0.17
N GLU A 51 14.76 13.71 0.30
CA GLU A 51 15.82 12.71 0.33
C GLU A 51 15.44 11.49 1.17
N TRP A 52 14.92 11.71 2.38
CA TRP A 52 14.52 10.62 3.27
C TRP A 52 13.41 9.75 2.65
N PHE A 53 12.33 10.36 2.14
CA PHE A 53 11.20 9.63 1.55
C PHE A 53 11.51 9.01 0.18
N SER A 54 12.49 9.55 -0.56
CA SER A 54 12.95 8.93 -1.80
C SER A 54 13.66 7.59 -1.57
N LYS A 55 14.37 7.48 -0.43
CA LYS A 55 15.10 6.28 -0.01
C LYS A 55 14.22 5.31 0.76
N PHE A 56 13.22 5.82 1.47
CA PHE A 56 12.31 5.00 2.26
C PHE A 56 11.33 4.23 1.36
N LYS A 57 11.59 2.93 1.24
CA LYS A 57 10.76 1.97 0.52
C LYS A 57 10.70 0.69 1.33
N GLU A 58 9.51 0.18 1.55
CA GLU A 58 9.29 -1.12 2.19
C GLU A 58 8.55 -2.01 1.21
N VAL A 59 8.99 -3.25 1.09
CA VAL A 59 8.27 -4.26 0.30
C VAL A 59 7.12 -4.77 1.18
N ASP A 60 5.93 -4.91 0.59
CA ASP A 60 4.74 -5.42 1.26
C ASP A 60 4.05 -6.46 0.36
N PHE A 61 3.14 -7.22 0.97
CA PHE A 61 2.27 -8.11 0.23
C PHE A 61 1.30 -7.31 -0.64
N ALA A 62 1.22 -7.70 -1.90
CA ALA A 62 0.25 -7.10 -2.79
C ALA A 62 -1.19 -7.38 -2.34
N ARG A 63 -2.05 -6.40 -2.58
CA ARG A 63 -3.49 -6.45 -2.28
C ARG A 63 -4.27 -6.59 -3.57
N ALA A 64 -5.52 -7.02 -3.45
CA ALA A 64 -6.44 -7.05 -4.57
C ALA A 64 -6.49 -5.67 -5.26
N GLY A 65 -6.44 -5.67 -6.59
CA GLY A 65 -6.38 -4.45 -7.41
C GLY A 65 -4.97 -3.91 -7.65
N ASN A 66 -3.94 -4.37 -6.93
CA ASN A 66 -2.56 -4.07 -7.32
C ASN A 66 -2.19 -4.80 -8.61
N LYS A 67 -1.26 -4.22 -9.38
CA LYS A 67 -0.66 -4.91 -10.51
C LYS A 67 0.50 -5.77 -10.04
N ALA A 68 0.55 -7.02 -10.50
CA ALA A 68 1.69 -7.89 -10.25
C ALA A 68 2.95 -7.32 -10.90
N THR A 69 4.04 -7.24 -10.16
CA THR A 69 5.32 -6.68 -10.65
C THR A 69 6.20 -7.72 -11.34
N TYR A 70 5.87 -9.01 -11.18
CA TYR A 70 6.50 -10.13 -11.87
C TYR A 70 5.55 -11.34 -11.88
N ALA A 71 5.83 -12.32 -12.73
CA ALA A 71 5.04 -13.55 -12.79
C ALA A 71 5.37 -14.49 -11.61
N VAL A 72 4.36 -15.15 -11.07
CA VAL A 72 4.51 -16.17 -10.01
C VAL A 72 3.82 -17.45 -10.45
N SER A 73 4.57 -18.55 -10.44
CA SER A 73 4.08 -19.90 -10.68
C SER A 73 4.54 -20.81 -9.54
N LEU A 74 3.72 -21.81 -9.23
CA LEU A 74 3.98 -22.82 -8.21
C LEU A 74 4.12 -24.17 -8.88
N ASP A 75 5.19 -24.90 -8.56
CA ASP A 75 5.44 -26.23 -9.11
C ASP A 75 4.60 -27.29 -8.39
N THR A 76 4.17 -28.31 -9.13
CA THR A 76 3.49 -29.48 -8.55
C THR A 76 4.38 -30.16 -7.49
N GLY A 77 3.79 -30.55 -6.37
CA GLY A 77 4.54 -31.19 -5.29
C GLY A 77 3.97 -30.96 -3.89
N PRO A 78 4.62 -31.53 -2.87
CA PRO A 78 4.23 -31.32 -1.47
C PRO A 78 4.47 -29.87 -1.05
N LEU A 79 3.51 -29.29 -0.32
CA LEU A 79 3.56 -27.96 0.28
C LEU A 79 3.77 -28.09 1.79
N GLU A 80 4.95 -28.53 2.20
CA GLU A 80 5.29 -28.86 3.59
C GLU A 80 5.25 -27.66 4.54
N GLN A 81 5.31 -26.43 4.00
CA GLN A 81 5.17 -25.20 4.77
C GLN A 81 3.77 -24.99 5.34
N PHE A 82 2.75 -25.70 4.85
CA PHE A 82 1.38 -25.58 5.33
C PHE A 82 0.94 -26.78 6.17
N PRO A 83 0.25 -26.56 7.29
CA PRO A 83 -0.37 -27.65 8.04
C PRO A 83 -1.52 -28.26 7.23
N HIS A 84 -1.79 -29.55 7.45
CA HIS A 84 -2.85 -30.29 6.76
C HIS A 84 -4.23 -29.62 6.86
N SER A 85 -4.50 -28.91 7.96
CA SER A 85 -5.76 -28.19 8.19
C SER A 85 -5.99 -27.01 7.24
N MET A 86 -4.94 -26.52 6.57
CA MET A 86 -5.04 -25.43 5.59
C MET A 86 -5.42 -25.90 4.18
N GLU A 87 -5.42 -27.21 3.89
CA GLU A 87 -5.77 -27.72 2.55
C GLU A 87 -7.13 -27.19 2.06
N PRO A 88 -8.22 -27.20 2.85
CA PRO A 88 -9.51 -26.72 2.37
C PRO A 88 -9.49 -25.22 2.01
N GLN A 89 -8.72 -24.42 2.75
CA GLN A 89 -8.55 -23.00 2.47
C GLN A 89 -7.78 -22.78 1.16
N LEU A 90 -6.67 -23.50 0.96
CA LEU A 90 -5.86 -23.39 -0.25
C LEU A 90 -6.68 -23.79 -1.49
N ARG A 91 -7.47 -24.87 -1.37
CA ARG A 91 -8.40 -25.30 -2.42
C ARG A 91 -9.50 -24.27 -2.70
N GLN A 92 -10.03 -23.63 -1.68
CA GLN A 92 -11.03 -22.55 -1.85
C GLN A 92 -10.45 -21.31 -2.55
N LEU A 93 -9.14 -21.07 -2.41
CA LEU A 93 -8.43 -20.01 -3.14
C LEU A 93 -8.11 -20.38 -4.59
N GLY A 94 -8.54 -21.55 -5.06
CA GLY A 94 -8.37 -22.01 -6.45
C GLY A 94 -7.15 -22.89 -6.68
N LEU A 95 -6.31 -23.13 -5.67
CA LEU A 95 -5.16 -24.03 -5.81
C LEU A 95 -5.64 -25.48 -5.98
N PRO A 96 -5.13 -26.22 -6.98
CA PRO A 96 -5.45 -27.64 -7.15
C PRO A 96 -4.71 -28.49 -6.11
N THR A 97 -5.21 -28.54 -4.88
CA THR A 97 -4.58 -29.27 -3.77
C THR A 97 -5.34 -30.54 -3.36
N ALA A 98 -4.62 -31.47 -2.73
CA ALA A 98 -5.20 -32.56 -1.96
C ALA A 98 -4.26 -32.98 -0.81
N LEU A 99 -4.79 -33.71 0.18
CA LEU A 99 -3.97 -34.37 1.19
C LEU A 99 -3.44 -35.70 0.66
N LYS A 100 -2.12 -35.83 0.49
CA LYS A 100 -1.44 -37.10 0.22
C LYS A 100 -0.66 -37.52 1.47
N LYS A 101 -1.07 -38.63 2.09
CA LYS A 101 -0.46 -39.14 3.34
C LYS A 101 -0.39 -38.07 4.45
N GLY A 102 -1.42 -37.22 4.54
CA GLY A 102 -1.49 -36.15 5.55
C GLY A 102 -0.71 -34.86 5.20
N VAL A 103 -0.05 -34.79 4.05
CA VAL A 103 0.67 -33.61 3.57
C VAL A 103 -0.14 -32.91 2.48
N VAL A 104 -0.28 -31.58 2.56
CA VAL A 104 -0.89 -30.77 1.49
C VAL A 104 -0.02 -30.91 0.24
N THR A 105 -0.60 -31.30 -0.89
CA THR A 105 0.12 -31.49 -2.14
C THR A 105 -0.58 -30.75 -3.26
N LEU A 106 0.15 -29.94 -4.02
CA LEU A 106 -0.30 -29.32 -5.27
C LEU A 106 -0.29 -30.37 -6.39
N LEU A 107 -1.43 -30.57 -7.05
CA LEU A 107 -1.67 -31.66 -8.00
C LEU A 107 -1.14 -31.39 -9.41
N SER A 108 -0.92 -30.13 -9.75
CA SER A 108 -0.37 -29.66 -11.02
C SER A 108 0.32 -28.32 -10.83
N ASP A 109 1.20 -27.94 -11.74
CA ASP A 109 1.75 -26.58 -11.76
C ASP A 109 0.59 -25.56 -11.83
N TYR A 110 0.77 -24.43 -11.15
CA TYR A 110 -0.26 -23.41 -11.01
C TYR A 110 0.33 -22.01 -11.19
N GLU A 111 -0.11 -21.31 -12.24
CA GLU A 111 0.24 -19.90 -12.46
C GLU A 111 -0.64 -19.03 -11.57
N VAL A 112 -0.04 -18.35 -10.60
CA VAL A 112 -0.76 -17.46 -9.69
C VAL A 112 -1.09 -16.15 -10.38
N CYS A 113 -0.12 -15.54 -11.06
CA CYS A 113 -0.29 -14.29 -11.82
C CYS A 113 0.84 -14.10 -12.84
N LYS A 114 0.60 -13.29 -13.87
CA LYS A 114 1.62 -12.76 -14.78
C LYS A 114 1.99 -11.33 -14.43
N GLU A 115 3.16 -10.89 -14.89
CA GLU A 115 3.56 -9.50 -14.78
C GLU A 115 2.52 -8.57 -15.45
N GLY A 116 2.10 -7.55 -14.73
CA GLY A 116 1.12 -6.56 -15.18
C GLY A 116 -0.35 -6.91 -14.88
N ASP A 117 -0.65 -8.15 -14.47
CA ASP A 117 -2.01 -8.57 -14.13
C ASP A 117 -2.56 -7.79 -12.92
N VAL A 118 -3.83 -7.43 -12.97
CA VAL A 118 -4.53 -6.87 -11.79
C VAL A 118 -4.94 -8.03 -10.89
N LEU A 119 -4.33 -8.09 -9.70
CA LEU A 119 -4.50 -9.20 -8.76
C LEU A 119 -5.92 -9.28 -8.21
N THR A 120 -6.51 -10.49 -8.26
CA THR A 120 -7.75 -10.79 -7.56
C THR A 120 -7.53 -10.95 -6.04
N PRO A 121 -8.58 -10.91 -5.21
CA PRO A 121 -8.47 -11.22 -3.78
C PRO A 121 -7.84 -12.58 -3.48
N GLU A 122 -8.18 -13.60 -4.26
CA GLU A 122 -7.66 -14.96 -4.13
C GLU A 122 -6.18 -15.01 -4.47
N GLN A 123 -5.76 -14.42 -5.60
CA GLN A 123 -4.35 -14.33 -5.99
C GLN A 123 -3.51 -13.59 -4.95
N ALA A 124 -3.96 -12.41 -4.51
CA ALA A 124 -3.28 -11.65 -3.46
C ALA A 124 -3.16 -12.45 -2.14
N ARG A 125 -4.19 -13.23 -1.80
CA ARG A 125 -4.15 -14.09 -0.62
C ARG A 125 -3.17 -15.25 -0.80
N VAL A 126 -3.13 -15.89 -1.97
CA VAL A 126 -2.14 -16.93 -2.29
C VAL A 126 -0.73 -16.36 -2.20
N LEU A 127 -0.44 -15.24 -2.87
CA LEU A 127 0.87 -14.59 -2.81
C LEU A 127 1.31 -14.33 -1.36
N LYS A 128 0.42 -13.80 -0.52
CA LYS A 128 0.69 -13.57 0.90
C LYS A 128 0.96 -14.85 1.69
N LEU A 129 0.17 -15.91 1.46
CA LEU A 129 0.38 -17.20 2.14
C LEU A 129 1.72 -17.84 1.77
N PHE A 130 2.18 -17.64 0.55
CA PHE A 130 3.44 -18.17 0.05
C PHE A 130 4.64 -17.22 0.24
N GLY A 131 4.44 -16.05 0.85
CA GLY A 131 5.53 -15.12 1.18
C GLY A 131 6.01 -14.26 0.02
N TYR A 132 5.23 -14.13 -1.07
CA TYR A 132 5.58 -13.27 -2.20
C TYR A 132 5.19 -11.81 -1.92
N GLU A 133 6.19 -11.01 -1.59
CA GLU A 133 6.07 -9.55 -1.45
C GLU A 133 6.36 -8.89 -2.79
N MET A 134 5.38 -8.16 -3.33
CA MET A 134 5.48 -7.58 -4.68
C MET A 134 4.79 -6.22 -4.81
N ALA A 135 4.38 -5.63 -3.69
CA ALA A 135 3.97 -4.24 -3.61
C ALA A 135 5.07 -3.41 -2.95
N GLU A 136 5.22 -2.16 -3.40
CA GLU A 136 6.14 -1.19 -2.77
C GLU A 136 5.32 -0.17 -2.00
N PHE A 137 5.52 -0.10 -0.68
CA PHE A 137 5.05 1.01 0.11
C PHE A 137 6.02 2.18 -0.03
N LYS A 138 5.50 3.32 -0.48
CA LYS A 138 6.22 4.59 -0.51
C LYS A 138 5.30 5.73 -0.12
N VAL A 139 5.89 6.77 0.47
CA VAL A 139 5.21 8.03 0.75
C VAL A 139 5.71 9.08 -0.23
N THR A 140 4.78 9.83 -0.81
CA THR A 140 5.11 10.91 -1.75
C THR A 140 4.62 12.23 -1.17
N ILE A 141 5.53 13.21 -1.06
CA ILE A 141 5.19 14.56 -0.61
C ILE A 141 4.58 15.32 -1.79
N LYS A 142 3.26 15.52 -1.77
CA LYS A 142 2.55 16.20 -2.87
C LYS A 142 2.50 17.72 -2.73
N PHE A 143 2.42 18.21 -1.51
CA PHE A 143 2.24 19.64 -1.21
C PHE A 143 3.06 20.05 0.01
N LEU A 144 3.48 21.31 0.02
CA LEU A 144 4.22 21.94 1.11
C LEU A 144 3.51 23.23 1.50
N TRP A 145 3.41 23.49 2.79
CA TRP A 145 3.01 24.80 3.31
C TRP A 145 4.01 25.24 4.39
N ASN A 146 4.48 26.48 4.29
CA ASN A 146 5.42 27.07 5.25
C ASN A 146 4.67 27.93 6.27
N SER A 147 4.87 27.65 7.56
CA SER A 147 4.12 28.30 8.64
C SER A 147 4.59 29.69 9.03
N GLU A 148 5.77 30.10 8.55
CA GLU A 148 6.37 31.42 8.77
C GLU A 148 6.04 32.37 7.61
N THR A 149 6.10 31.89 6.36
CA THR A 149 5.84 32.71 5.17
C THR A 149 4.40 32.64 4.66
N GLY A 150 3.64 31.60 5.04
CA GLY A 150 2.31 31.34 4.48
C GLY A 150 2.34 30.80 3.05
N ASP A 151 3.51 30.48 2.51
CA ASP A 151 3.65 29.96 1.14
C ASP A 151 3.10 28.55 1.02
N PHE A 152 2.32 28.32 -0.04
CA PHE A 152 1.82 27.02 -0.42
C PHE A 152 2.38 26.61 -1.78
N GLN A 153 2.93 25.41 -1.86
CA GLN A 153 3.57 24.87 -3.07
C GLN A 153 3.04 23.47 -3.38
N LYS A 154 2.78 23.20 -4.67
CA LYS A 154 2.53 21.84 -5.20
C LYS A 154 3.86 21.28 -5.70
N LEU A 155 4.25 20.10 -5.20
CA LEU A 155 5.55 19.51 -5.49
C LEU A 155 5.48 18.44 -6.59
N VAL A 156 4.37 17.71 -6.69
CA VAL A 156 4.18 16.64 -7.68
C VAL A 156 2.83 16.82 -8.40
N GLY A 157 2.79 16.55 -9.71
CA GLY A 157 1.57 16.49 -10.51
C GLY A 157 0.62 15.38 -10.06
N ASP A 158 -0.66 15.48 -10.44
CA ASP A 158 -1.68 14.45 -10.10
C ASP A 158 -1.48 13.16 -10.90
#